data_AF-A0A410RHL5-F1
#
_entry.id   AF-A0A410RHL5-F1
#
_cell.length_a   1.000
_cell.length_b   1.000
_cell.length_c   1.000
_cell.angle_alpha   90.00
_cell.angle_beta   90.00
_cell.angle_gamma   90.00
#
_symmetry.space_group_name_H-M   'P 1'
#
loop_
_entity.id
_entity.type
_entity.pdbx_description
1 polymer ?
#
loop_
_entity_poly.entity_id
_entity_poly.type
_entity_poly.pdbx_seq_one_letter_code
_entity_poly.pdbx_strand_id
1 'polypeptide(L)'
;PRGTELITAEEESPEVVTQAKMKFLIVLCALVACACATTHDDKCGPLQRIKVKQQWLQAYGAGHHRVDFGVAMWRGVFVQDPKARDLFKRVNGEDIHSATFTAHSMRVLNGLSMLIAELDDEPTLDAALAHLKIQHDERGISAGNFKIFKNSLLKVVPAAIGRCFDEEAWDHCFDVMATGITG
;
A
#
# COMPACT_ATOMS: atom_id res chain seq x y z
N PRO A 1 -65.81 -36.70 28.64
CA PRO A 1 -65.89 -36.50 27.16
C PRO A 1 -65.20 -35.18 26.80
N ARG A 2 -64.00 -35.31 26.24
CA ARG A 2 -63.01 -34.23 26.04
C ARG A 2 -63.26 -33.61 24.66
N GLY A 3 -63.56 -32.31 24.60
CA GLY A 3 -63.73 -31.57 23.35
C GLY A 3 -62.36 -31.30 22.71
N THR A 4 -62.23 -31.60 21.43
CA THR A 4 -61.04 -31.35 20.63
C THR A 4 -61.28 -30.10 19.81
N GLU A 5 -60.63 -28.98 20.15
CA GLU A 5 -60.58 -27.79 19.29
C GLU A 5 -59.61 -28.05 18.13
N LEU A 6 -60.13 -27.90 16.92
CA LEU A 6 -59.41 -27.97 15.67
C LEU A 6 -58.76 -26.60 15.43
N ILE A 7 -57.46 -26.46 15.68
CA ILE A 7 -56.70 -25.25 15.31
C ILE A 7 -56.55 -25.27 13.79
N THR A 8 -57.22 -24.34 13.11
CA THR A 8 -57.08 -24.12 11.66
C THR A 8 -55.71 -23.54 11.36
N ALA A 9 -54.97 -24.15 10.44
CA ALA A 9 -53.77 -23.57 9.87
C ALA A 9 -54.16 -22.29 9.11
N GLU A 10 -53.62 -21.14 9.50
CA GLU A 10 -53.71 -19.92 8.71
C GLU A 10 -52.98 -20.13 7.38
N GLU A 11 -53.75 -20.20 6.30
CA GLU A 11 -53.25 -20.22 4.93
C GLU A 11 -52.78 -18.80 4.58
N GLU A 12 -51.47 -18.55 4.67
CA GLU A 12 -50.88 -17.25 4.37
C GLU A 12 -51.08 -16.93 2.88
N SER A 13 -51.82 -15.85 2.59
CA SER A 13 -52.20 -15.47 1.22
C SER A 13 -50.97 -15.29 0.30
N PRO A 14 -50.98 -15.85 -0.94
CA PRO A 14 -49.84 -15.82 -1.86
C PRO A 14 -49.36 -14.40 -2.22
N GLU A 15 -50.23 -13.38 -2.12
CA GLU A 15 -49.83 -11.98 -2.30
C GLU A 15 -48.87 -11.49 -1.23
N VAL A 16 -49.05 -11.90 0.03
CA VAL A 16 -48.20 -11.50 1.17
C VAL A 16 -46.80 -12.10 1.02
N VAL A 17 -46.73 -13.38 0.62
CA VAL A 17 -45.47 -14.10 0.35
C VAL A 17 -44.70 -13.45 -0.80
N THR A 18 -45.40 -13.01 -1.84
CA THR A 18 -44.78 -12.37 -3.01
C THR A 18 -44.25 -10.97 -2.69
N GLN A 19 -44.98 -10.21 -1.87
CA GLN A 19 -44.57 -8.90 -1.39
C GLN A 19 -43.35 -8.98 -0.45
N ALA A 20 -43.31 -9.98 0.44
CA ALA A 20 -42.17 -10.22 1.32
C ALA A 20 -40.91 -10.58 0.54
N LYS A 21 -41.01 -11.45 -0.48
CA LYS A 21 -39.91 -11.82 -1.37
C LYS A 21 -39.36 -10.63 -2.16
N MET A 22 -40.24 -9.77 -2.68
CA MET A 22 -39.84 -8.58 -3.45
C MET A 22 -39.15 -7.54 -2.56
N LYS A 23 -39.64 -7.32 -1.34
CA LYS A 23 -38.98 -6.45 -0.35
C LYS A 23 -37.60 -6.99 0.04
N PHE A 24 -37.48 -8.29 0.22
CA PHE A 24 -36.20 -8.95 0.52
C PHE A 24 -35.19 -8.80 -0.62
N LEU A 25 -35.65 -8.99 -1.87
CA LEU A 25 -34.84 -8.77 -3.07
C LEU A 25 -34.36 -7.32 -3.18
N ILE A 26 -35.23 -6.34 -2.91
CA ILE A 26 -34.87 -4.91 -2.94
C ILE A 26 -33.82 -4.60 -1.87
N VAL A 27 -33.98 -5.10 -0.65
CA VAL A 27 -32.99 -4.91 0.43
C VAL A 27 -31.66 -5.57 0.07
N LEU A 28 -31.68 -6.80 -0.48
CA LEU A 28 -30.48 -7.50 -0.91
C LEU A 28 -29.76 -6.75 -2.04
N CYS A 29 -30.50 -6.28 -3.05
CA CYS A 29 -29.97 -5.46 -4.13
C CYS A 29 -29.41 -4.13 -3.64
N ALA A 30 -30.03 -3.49 -2.64
CA ALA A 30 -29.53 -2.26 -2.03
C ALA A 30 -28.24 -2.50 -1.24
N LEU A 31 -28.13 -3.61 -0.50
CA LEU A 31 -26.90 -3.99 0.20
C LEU A 31 -25.76 -4.32 -0.76
N VAL A 32 -26.05 -5.03 -1.87
CA VAL A 32 -25.08 -5.28 -2.95
C VAL A 32 -24.66 -3.96 -3.60
N ALA A 33 -25.59 -3.06 -3.90
CA ALA A 33 -25.27 -1.75 -4.45
C ALA A 33 -24.43 -0.89 -3.47
N CYS A 34 -24.71 -0.91 -2.17
CA CYS A 34 -23.89 -0.24 -1.16
C CYS A 34 -22.49 -0.85 -1.02
N ALA A 35 -22.35 -2.18 -1.16
CA ALA A 35 -21.05 -2.86 -1.16
C ALA A 35 -20.24 -2.54 -2.44
N CYS A 36 -20.91 -2.50 -3.59
CA CYS A 36 -20.32 -2.12 -4.88
C CYS A 36 -20.13 -0.61 -5.04
N ALA A 37 -20.75 0.22 -4.18
CA ALA A 37 -20.51 1.66 -4.09
C ALA A 37 -19.22 1.99 -3.32
N THR A 38 -18.42 0.99 -2.96
CA THR A 38 -16.98 1.21 -2.85
C THR A 38 -16.52 1.66 -4.22
N THR A 39 -16.39 2.98 -4.36
CA THR A 39 -15.66 3.61 -5.44
C THR A 39 -14.42 2.76 -5.70
N HIS A 40 -14.22 2.36 -6.95
CA HIS A 40 -12.88 2.10 -7.48
C HIS A 40 -12.10 3.39 -7.24
N ASP A 41 -11.63 3.59 -6.01
CA ASP A 41 -10.77 4.69 -5.65
C ASP A 41 -9.37 4.19 -6.02
N ASP A 42 -8.92 4.67 -7.18
CA ASP A 42 -7.53 4.74 -7.66
C ASP A 42 -6.66 5.56 -6.68
N LYS A 43 -6.73 5.23 -5.38
CA LYS A 43 -6.13 5.97 -4.27
C LYS A 43 -5.55 4.99 -3.26
N CYS A 44 -4.66 5.50 -2.41
CA CYS A 44 -4.13 4.77 -1.26
C CYS A 44 -5.18 4.66 -0.12
N GLY A 45 -6.25 3.91 -0.36
CA GLY A 45 -7.31 3.62 0.60
C GLY A 45 -6.92 2.56 1.65
N PRO A 46 -7.81 2.25 2.61
CA PRO A 46 -7.51 1.32 3.71
C PRO A 46 -7.05 -0.07 3.23
N LEU A 47 -7.69 -0.61 2.18
CA LEU A 47 -7.32 -1.93 1.64
C LEU A 47 -5.99 -1.89 0.89
N GLN A 48 -5.72 -0.84 0.11
CA GLN A 48 -4.46 -0.64 -0.60
C GLN A 48 -3.30 -0.52 0.40
N ARG A 49 -3.48 0.23 1.50
CA ARG A 49 -2.50 0.37 2.58
C ARG A 49 -2.15 -0.98 3.20
N ILE A 50 -3.16 -1.79 3.56
CA ILE A 50 -2.94 -3.15 4.08
C ILE A 50 -2.21 -4.03 3.06
N LYS A 51 -2.57 -3.92 1.77
CA LYS A 51 -1.95 -4.70 0.69
C LYS A 51 -0.48 -4.36 0.50
N VAL A 52 -0.14 -3.07 0.47
CA VAL A 52 1.25 -2.58 0.39
C VAL A 52 2.05 -3.04 1.61
N LYS A 53 1.49 -2.94 2.82
CA LYS A 53 2.11 -3.46 4.05
C LYS A 53 2.45 -4.95 3.92
N GLN A 54 1.50 -5.77 3.48
CA GLN A 54 1.69 -7.21 3.33
C GLN A 54 2.72 -7.56 2.24
N GLN A 55 2.64 -6.92 1.08
CA GLN A 55 3.58 -7.15 -0.03
C GLN A 55 4.99 -6.67 0.32
N TRP A 56 5.13 -5.58 1.08
CA TRP A 56 6.42 -5.09 1.56
C TRP A 56 7.09 -6.07 2.51
N LEU A 57 6.34 -6.65 3.46
CA LEU A 57 6.86 -7.67 4.38
C LEU A 57 7.45 -8.86 3.62
N GLN A 58 6.79 -9.30 2.54
CA GLN A 58 7.28 -10.38 1.69
C GLN A 58 8.50 -9.95 0.86
N ALA A 59 8.46 -8.76 0.26
CA ALA A 59 9.50 -8.28 -0.64
C ALA A 59 10.80 -7.89 0.08
N TYR A 60 10.69 -7.16 1.19
CA TYR A 60 11.83 -6.59 1.90
C TYR A 60 12.64 -7.64 2.66
N GLY A 61 11.97 -8.69 3.14
CA GLY A 61 12.61 -9.85 3.76
C GLY A 61 13.53 -9.51 4.94
N ALA A 62 14.55 -10.33 5.15
CA ALA A 62 15.51 -10.20 6.26
C ALA A 62 16.92 -10.68 5.84
N GLY A 63 17.91 -10.38 6.68
CA GLY A 63 19.29 -10.83 6.48
C GLY A 63 19.89 -10.38 5.13
N HIS A 64 20.56 -11.30 4.44
CA HIS A 64 21.19 -11.02 3.15
C HIS A 64 20.20 -10.68 2.04
N HIS A 65 18.99 -11.26 2.03
CA HIS A 65 17.96 -10.91 1.04
C HIS A 65 17.62 -9.42 1.08
N ARG A 66 17.60 -8.83 2.27
CA ARG A 66 17.34 -7.40 2.45
C ARG A 66 18.47 -6.52 1.89
N VAL A 67 19.72 -6.98 1.99
CA VAL A 67 20.88 -6.31 1.41
C VAL A 67 20.81 -6.38 -0.12
N ASP A 68 20.53 -7.55 -0.68
CA ASP A 68 20.40 -7.74 -2.13
C ASP A 68 19.24 -6.93 -2.71
N PHE A 69 18.11 -6.86 -1.99
CA PHE A 69 16.99 -5.98 -2.32
C PHE A 69 17.44 -4.52 -2.40
N GLY A 70 18.23 -4.05 -1.42
CA GLY A 70 18.78 -2.70 -1.42
C GLY A 70 19.75 -2.43 -2.58
N VAL A 71 20.62 -3.38 -2.88
CA VAL A 71 21.51 -3.29 -4.06
C VAL A 71 20.68 -3.17 -5.34
N ALA A 72 19.65 -4.00 -5.51
CA ALA A 72 18.76 -3.94 -6.67
C ALA A 72 18.04 -2.59 -6.78
N MET A 73 17.53 -2.08 -5.67
CA MET A 73 16.90 -0.75 -5.58
C MET A 73 17.84 0.36 -6.03
N TRP A 74 19.03 0.45 -5.45
CA TRP A 74 19.95 1.53 -5.79
C TRP A 74 20.52 1.38 -7.19
N ARG A 75 20.76 0.15 -7.67
CA ARG A 75 21.12 -0.10 -9.07
C ARG A 75 20.05 0.45 -10.02
N GLY A 76 18.78 0.19 -9.75
CA GLY A 76 17.67 0.69 -10.57
C GLY A 76 17.55 2.21 -10.57
N VAL A 77 17.77 2.87 -9.43
CA VAL A 77 17.84 4.35 -9.33
C VAL A 77 18.98 4.88 -10.19
N PHE A 78 20.17 4.33 -10.01
CA PHE A 78 21.40 4.80 -10.59
C PHE A 78 21.61 4.48 -12.08
N VAL A 79 20.84 3.54 -12.62
CA VAL A 79 20.74 3.32 -14.07
C VAL A 79 19.82 4.36 -14.72
N GLN A 80 18.76 4.77 -14.02
CA GLN A 80 17.83 5.79 -14.52
C GLN A 80 18.41 7.20 -14.45
N ASP A 81 19.13 7.51 -13.38
CA ASP A 81 19.89 8.76 -13.25
C ASP A 81 21.29 8.49 -12.68
N PRO A 82 22.30 8.34 -13.55
CA PRO A 82 23.68 8.17 -13.11
C PRO A 82 24.21 9.36 -12.29
N LYS A 83 23.72 10.59 -12.54
CA LYS A 83 24.17 11.80 -11.84
C LYS A 83 23.72 11.83 -10.38
N ALA A 84 22.67 11.09 -10.02
CA ALA A 84 22.22 10.97 -8.64
C ALA A 84 23.33 10.49 -7.69
N ARG A 85 24.37 9.78 -8.18
CA ARG A 85 25.56 9.40 -7.39
C ARG A 85 26.26 10.58 -6.72
N ASP A 86 26.20 11.76 -7.33
CA ASP A 86 26.80 12.98 -6.76
C ASP A 86 26.20 13.30 -5.38
N LEU A 87 24.92 12.98 -5.15
CA LEU A 87 24.23 13.14 -3.87
C LEU A 87 24.74 12.16 -2.78
N PHE A 88 25.38 11.06 -3.21
CA PHE A 88 25.77 9.95 -2.35
C PHE A 88 27.30 9.77 -2.21
N LYS A 89 28.11 10.76 -2.62
CA LYS A 89 29.58 10.70 -2.51
C LYS A 89 30.06 10.41 -1.08
N ARG A 90 29.45 11.04 -0.08
CA ARG A 90 29.81 10.85 1.35
C ARG A 90 29.60 9.41 1.84
N VAL A 91 28.74 8.64 1.17
CA VAL A 91 28.42 7.25 1.52
C VAL A 91 28.96 6.24 0.51
N ASN A 92 29.91 6.67 -0.34
CA ASN A 92 30.52 5.85 -1.40
C ASN A 92 29.51 5.32 -2.44
N GLY A 93 28.63 6.19 -2.96
CA GLY A 93 27.63 5.85 -3.99
C GLY A 93 28.18 5.31 -5.33
N GLU A 94 29.48 5.42 -5.57
CA GLU A 94 30.15 4.80 -6.72
C GLU A 94 30.19 3.27 -6.62
N ASP A 95 30.33 2.73 -5.40
CA ASP A 95 30.32 1.31 -5.12
C ASP A 95 29.17 0.95 -4.18
N ILE A 96 28.06 0.52 -4.78
CA ILE A 96 26.85 0.12 -4.07
C ILE A 96 27.00 -1.16 -3.24
N HIS A 97 28.09 -1.91 -3.45
CA HIS A 97 28.42 -3.11 -2.67
C HIS A 97 29.33 -2.80 -1.47
N SER A 98 29.83 -1.57 -1.36
CA SER A 98 30.65 -1.16 -0.21
C SER A 98 29.85 -1.20 1.10
N ALA A 99 30.55 -1.46 2.21
CA ALA A 99 29.93 -1.49 3.54
C ALA A 99 29.26 -0.15 3.90
N THR A 100 29.88 0.97 3.53
CA THR A 100 29.35 2.31 3.78
C THR A 100 28.06 2.57 3.02
N PHE A 101 28.02 2.21 1.73
CA PHE A 101 26.80 2.40 0.95
C PHE A 101 25.71 1.42 1.35
N THR A 102 26.07 0.16 1.63
CA THR A 102 25.14 -0.83 2.18
C THR A 102 24.48 -0.30 3.45
N ALA A 103 25.25 0.24 4.40
CA ALA A 103 24.71 0.83 5.62
C ALA A 103 23.77 2.02 5.33
N HIS A 104 24.09 2.86 4.34
CA HIS A 104 23.20 3.95 3.92
C HIS A 104 21.89 3.43 3.31
N SER A 105 21.99 2.48 2.37
CA SER A 105 20.84 1.81 1.75
C SER A 105 19.89 1.26 2.81
N MET A 106 20.45 0.57 3.82
CA MET A 106 19.65 0.04 4.92
C MET A 106 18.93 1.13 5.72
N ARG A 107 19.55 2.29 5.97
CA ARG A 107 18.88 3.40 6.66
C ARG A 107 17.71 3.96 5.85
N VAL A 108 17.88 4.12 4.53
CA VAL A 108 16.81 4.62 3.65
C VAL A 108 15.65 3.62 3.58
N LEU A 109 15.93 2.34 3.37
CA LEU A 109 14.88 1.32 3.26
C LEU A 109 14.19 1.02 4.60
N ASN A 110 14.89 1.15 5.72
CA ASN A 110 14.24 1.11 7.03
C ASN A 110 13.32 2.33 7.25
N GLY A 111 13.72 3.52 6.77
CA GLY A 111 12.85 4.70 6.77
C GLY A 111 11.57 4.49 5.95
N LEU A 112 11.71 3.93 4.74
CA LEU A 112 10.55 3.54 3.91
C LEU A 112 9.70 2.47 4.61
N SER A 113 10.32 1.46 5.21
CA SER A 113 9.62 0.40 5.94
C SER A 113 8.80 0.94 7.12
N MET A 114 9.31 1.98 7.79
CA MET A 114 8.57 2.66 8.85
C MET A 114 7.34 3.35 8.27
N LEU A 115 7.49 4.17 7.22
CA LEU A 115 6.35 4.84 6.60
C LEU A 115 5.29 3.85 6.09
N ILE A 116 5.71 2.74 5.48
CA ILE A 116 4.80 1.67 5.05
C ILE A 116 4.06 1.08 6.26
N ALA A 117 4.76 0.84 7.38
CA ALA A 117 4.14 0.28 8.58
C ALA A 117 3.05 1.21 9.16
N GLU A 118 3.26 2.53 9.08
CA GLU A 118 2.32 3.55 9.58
C GLU A 118 1.22 3.92 8.57
N LEU A 119 1.16 3.30 7.38
CA LEU A 119 0.19 3.67 6.35
C LEU A 119 -1.27 3.65 6.83
N ASP A 120 -1.63 2.79 7.78
CA ASP A 120 -2.96 2.67 8.38
C ASP A 120 -3.16 3.45 9.69
N ASP A 121 -2.15 4.21 10.14
CA ASP A 121 -2.22 5.13 11.29
C ASP A 121 -1.85 6.55 10.83
N GLU A 122 -2.85 7.29 10.34
CA GLU A 122 -2.65 8.61 9.72
C GLU A 122 -1.96 9.63 10.63
N PRO A 123 -2.34 9.80 11.92
CA PRO A 123 -1.63 10.69 12.82
C PRO A 123 -0.13 10.38 12.95
N THR A 124 0.23 9.10 13.03
CA THR A 124 1.63 8.68 13.15
C THR A 124 2.38 8.85 11.84
N LEU A 125 1.74 8.51 10.72
CA LEU A 125 2.28 8.74 9.38
C LEU A 125 2.58 10.22 9.13
N ASP A 126 1.64 11.11 9.42
CA ASP A 126 1.79 12.55 9.19
C ASP A 126 2.94 13.14 10.02
N ALA A 127 3.08 12.72 11.28
CA ALA A 127 4.20 13.12 12.11
C ALA A 127 5.55 12.64 11.55
N ALA A 128 5.61 11.40 11.06
CA ALA A 128 6.82 10.84 10.44
C ALA A 128 7.17 11.56 9.12
N LEU A 129 6.18 11.85 8.28
CA LEU A 129 6.35 12.58 7.03
C LEU A 129 6.85 14.01 7.27
N ALA A 130 6.26 14.73 8.24
CA ALA A 130 6.72 16.06 8.63
C ALA A 130 8.18 16.06 9.09
N HIS A 131 8.59 15.06 9.88
CA HIS A 131 9.98 14.91 10.28
C HIS A 131 10.92 14.65 9.09
N LEU A 132 10.53 13.74 8.18
CA LEU A 132 11.34 13.42 7.01
C LEU A 132 11.42 14.57 6.01
N LYS A 133 10.36 15.38 5.87
CA LYS A 133 10.35 16.57 5.03
C LYS A 133 11.48 17.53 5.41
N ILE A 134 11.61 17.86 6.70
CA ILE A 134 12.72 18.70 7.20
C ILE A 134 14.09 18.16 6.76
N GLN A 135 14.27 16.83 6.86
CA GLN A 135 15.53 16.21 6.46
C GLN A 135 15.82 16.24 4.96
N HIS A 136 14.78 16.27 4.10
CA HIS A 136 14.94 16.22 2.64
C HIS A 136 14.97 17.61 2.00
N ASP A 137 14.29 18.59 2.60
CA ASP A 137 14.32 20.00 2.17
C ASP A 137 15.76 20.55 2.19
N GLU A 138 16.50 20.31 3.27
CA GLU A 138 17.92 20.74 3.42
C GLU A 138 18.85 20.12 2.35
N ARG A 139 18.43 19.02 1.71
CA ARG A 139 19.23 18.25 0.76
C ARG A 139 18.87 18.52 -0.70
N GLY A 140 17.85 19.36 -0.95
CA GLY A 140 17.41 19.70 -2.30
C GLY A 140 16.91 18.50 -3.10
N ILE A 141 16.30 17.51 -2.43
CA ILE A 141 15.80 16.31 -3.11
C ILE A 141 14.48 16.65 -3.83
N SER A 142 14.53 16.73 -5.15
CA SER A 142 13.35 17.06 -5.98
C SER A 142 12.32 15.93 -6.04
N ALA A 143 11.08 16.27 -6.40
CA ALA A 143 10.05 15.29 -6.75
C ALA A 143 10.49 14.34 -7.88
N GLY A 144 11.35 14.80 -8.79
CA GLY A 144 11.95 13.96 -9.83
C GLY A 144 12.81 12.82 -9.27
N ASN A 145 13.54 13.07 -8.18
CA ASN A 145 14.33 12.04 -7.50
C ASN A 145 13.42 10.96 -6.88
N PHE A 146 12.32 11.36 -6.25
CA PHE A 146 11.33 10.43 -5.70
C PHE A 146 10.65 9.60 -6.80
N LYS A 147 10.36 10.19 -7.96
CA LYS A 147 9.83 9.45 -9.11
C LYS A 147 10.80 8.37 -9.60
N ILE A 148 12.10 8.67 -9.68
CA ILE A 148 13.11 7.67 -10.07
C ILE A 148 13.18 6.54 -9.03
N PHE A 149 13.11 6.88 -7.74
CA PHE A 149 13.05 5.91 -6.66
C PHE A 149 11.81 5.02 -6.76
N LYS A 150 10.63 5.61 -6.97
CA LYS A 150 9.35 4.90 -7.22
C LYS A 150 9.48 3.91 -8.36
N ASN A 151 9.98 4.36 -9.51
CA ASN A 151 10.16 3.50 -10.68
C ASN A 151 11.07 2.29 -10.41
N SER A 152 12.08 2.45 -9.54
CA SER A 152 12.91 1.33 -9.13
C SER A 152 12.14 0.39 -8.19
N LEU A 153 11.39 0.94 -7.24
CA LEU A 153 10.57 0.18 -6.29
C LEU A 153 9.53 -0.69 -7.00
N LEU A 154 8.80 -0.12 -7.96
CA LEU A 154 7.79 -0.81 -8.76
C LEU A 154 8.38 -1.91 -9.67
N LYS A 155 9.71 -1.96 -9.85
CA LYS A 155 10.40 -3.06 -10.53
C LYS A 155 10.92 -4.12 -9.57
N VAL A 156 11.50 -3.68 -8.44
CA VAL A 156 12.20 -4.58 -7.52
C VAL A 156 11.22 -5.34 -6.62
N VAL A 157 10.13 -4.71 -6.17
CA VAL A 157 9.10 -5.39 -5.35
C VAL A 157 8.50 -6.60 -6.08
N PRO A 158 7.93 -6.48 -7.30
CA PRO A 158 7.39 -7.63 -8.02
C PRO A 158 8.46 -8.66 -8.37
N ALA A 159 9.71 -8.24 -8.62
CA ALA A 159 10.81 -9.19 -8.83
C ALA A 159 11.10 -10.04 -7.59
N ALA A 160 10.87 -9.51 -6.38
CA ALA A 160 11.06 -10.22 -5.12
C ALA A 160 9.89 -11.16 -4.75
N ILE A 161 8.63 -10.77 -5.06
CA ILE A 161 7.43 -11.52 -4.61
C ILE A 161 6.68 -12.24 -5.74
N GLY A 162 7.11 -12.06 -6.98
CA GLY A 162 6.51 -12.70 -8.15
C GLY A 162 5.17 -12.07 -8.57
N ARG A 163 4.22 -12.92 -8.96
CA ARG A 163 2.98 -12.52 -9.65
C ARG A 163 1.96 -11.80 -8.77
N CYS A 164 2.08 -11.92 -7.44
CA CYS A 164 1.13 -11.37 -6.49
C CYS A 164 1.48 -9.91 -6.12
N PHE A 165 1.64 -9.06 -7.12
CA PHE A 165 1.98 -7.65 -6.97
C PHE A 165 0.81 -6.77 -7.41
N ASP A 166 0.53 -5.70 -6.67
CA ASP A 166 -0.50 -4.72 -7.01
C ASP A 166 0.17 -3.38 -7.30
N GLU A 167 0.48 -3.17 -8.57
CA GLU A 167 1.21 -2.00 -9.03
C GLU A 167 0.50 -0.69 -8.69
N GLU A 168 -0.82 -0.66 -8.84
CA GLU A 168 -1.65 0.53 -8.63
C GLU A 168 -1.70 0.91 -7.13
N ALA A 169 -1.89 -0.07 -6.24
CA ALA A 169 -1.83 0.18 -4.80
C ALA A 169 -0.45 0.73 -4.38
N TRP A 170 0.63 0.18 -4.92
CA TRP A 170 1.98 0.67 -4.66
C TRP A 170 2.22 2.07 -5.21
N ASP A 171 1.77 2.34 -6.44
CA ASP A 171 1.91 3.65 -7.09
C ASP A 171 1.24 4.75 -6.25
N HIS A 172 -0.03 4.55 -5.91
CA HIS A 172 -0.80 5.53 -5.14
C HIS A 172 -0.29 5.69 -3.71
N CYS A 173 0.04 4.60 -3.02
CA CYS A 173 0.54 4.71 -1.64
C CYS A 173 1.95 5.28 -1.56
N PHE A 174 2.80 5.00 -2.55
CA PHE A 174 4.10 5.67 -2.63
C PHE A 174 3.93 7.16 -2.87
N ASP A 175 2.99 7.57 -3.73
CA ASP A 175 2.76 8.99 -4.02
C ASP A 175 2.27 9.77 -2.79
N VAL A 176 1.47 9.16 -1.91
CA VAL A 176 1.13 9.76 -0.61
C VAL A 176 2.39 10.04 0.22
N MET A 177 3.27 9.03 0.38
CA MET A 177 4.50 9.18 1.15
C MET A 177 5.46 10.20 0.52
N ALA A 178 5.65 10.14 -0.81
CA ALA A 178 6.53 11.05 -1.53
C ALA A 178 6.04 12.49 -1.46
N THR A 179 4.73 12.73 -1.59
CA THR A 179 4.12 14.06 -1.46
C THR A 179 4.27 14.59 -0.03
N GLY A 180 4.19 13.75 0.99
CA GLY A 180 4.42 14.19 2.38
C GLY A 180 5.87 14.62 2.66
N ILE A 181 6.84 14.08 1.92
CA ILE A 181 8.27 14.42 2.09
C ILE A 181 8.69 15.56 1.15
N THR A 182 8.04 15.71 0.00
CA THR A 182 8.37 16.72 -1.02
C THR A 182 7.49 17.95 -0.90
N GLY A 183 8.08 19.15 -0.92
CA GLY A 183 7.37 20.44 -0.87
C GLY A 183 8.22 21.48 -0.18
#